data_AF-A0A3D4AB17-F1
#
_entry.id   AF-A0A3D4AB17-F1
#
_cell.length_a   1.000
_cell.length_b   1.000
_cell.length_c   1.000
_cell.angle_alpha   90.00
_cell.angle_beta   90.00
_cell.angle_gamma   90.00
#
_symmetry.space_group_name_H-M   'P 1'
#
loop_
_entity.id
_entity.type
_entity.pdbx_description
1 polymer ?
#
loop_
_entity_poly.entity_id
_entity_poly.type
_entity_poly.pdbx_seq_one_letter_code
_entity_poly.pdbx_strand_id
1 'polypeptide(L)'
;MRRGLAWVLDLLSFVFVSRAAQQPLTARDVGLMLRAGYSSGAVLQELSARHFADTLDAAKETMLTQAGASLTLISSLKGGTYAVPPEQAAEVKEQIAAQAKQRAIEAEESRKFDTLYQSQLARERASVRPPAATSNVIQSFVKGDLMSWHNGGLVRFD
;
A
#
# COMPACT_ATOMS: atom_id res chain seq x y z
N MET A 1 -24.24 -32.12 -47.55
CA MET A 1 -23.63 -30.79 -47.30
C MET A 1 -24.36 -30.03 -46.19
N ARG A 2 -24.41 -30.54 -44.95
CA ARG A 2 -25.12 -29.89 -43.82
C ARG A 2 -24.41 -30.07 -42.47
N ARG A 3 -23.06 -30.08 -42.47
CA ARG A 3 -22.25 -30.23 -41.25
C ARG A 3 -21.13 -29.19 -41.11
N GLY A 4 -20.99 -28.26 -42.05
CA GLY A 4 -19.94 -27.24 -42.03
C GLY A 4 -20.33 -25.89 -41.43
N LEU A 5 -21.63 -25.65 -41.17
CA LEU A 5 -22.13 -24.34 -40.73
C LEU A 5 -22.33 -24.21 -39.21
N ALA A 6 -22.09 -25.29 -38.46
CA ALA A 6 -22.22 -25.29 -37.00
C ALA A 6 -20.95 -24.83 -36.28
N TRP A 7 -19.81 -24.76 -36.97
CA TRP A 7 -18.51 -24.42 -36.36
C TRP A 7 -18.20 -22.92 -36.35
N VAL A 8 -18.98 -22.09 -37.05
CA VAL A 8 -18.74 -20.63 -37.12
C VAL A 8 -19.43 -19.87 -35.98
N LEU A 9 -20.44 -20.47 -35.34
CA LEU A 9 -21.21 -19.83 -34.27
C LEU A 9 -20.62 -20.04 -32.86
N ASP A 10 -19.67 -20.96 -32.69
CA ASP A 10 -19.03 -21.24 -31.40
C ASP A 10 -17.85 -20.29 -31.08
N LEU A 11 -17.46 -19.45 -32.05
CA LEU A 11 -16.40 -18.45 -31.87
C LEU A 11 -16.92 -17.08 -31.38
N LEU A 12 -18.18 -17.03 -30.94
CA LEU A 12 -18.86 -15.80 -30.50
C LEU A 12 -19.35 -15.90 -29.04
N SER A 13 -18.61 -16.58 -28.18
CA SER A 13 -18.94 -16.67 -26.76
C SER A 13 -17.65 -16.74 -25.95
N PHE A 14 -17.25 -15.58 -25.42
CA PHE A 14 -16.38 -15.32 -24.26
C PHE A 14 -15.54 -14.07 -24.49
N VAL A 15 -16.21 -12.93 -24.63
CA VAL A 15 -15.65 -11.68 -24.11
C VAL A 15 -16.43 -11.37 -22.84
N PHE A 16 -16.23 -12.18 -21.81
CA PHE A 16 -16.44 -11.69 -20.45
C PHE A 16 -15.35 -10.64 -20.24
N VAL A 17 -15.65 -9.39 -20.59
CA VAL A 17 -14.90 -8.27 -20.02
C VAL A 17 -15.16 -8.38 -18.53
N SER A 18 -14.20 -8.94 -17.81
CA SER A 18 -14.09 -8.78 -16.37
C SER A 18 -14.00 -7.28 -16.11
N ARG A 19 -15.14 -6.59 -16.05
CA ARG A 19 -15.24 -5.34 -15.33
C ARG A 19 -15.03 -5.74 -13.87
N ALA A 20 -13.78 -5.90 -13.48
CA ALA A 20 -13.38 -5.66 -12.12
C ALA A 20 -14.01 -4.31 -11.80
N ALA A 21 -15.10 -4.31 -11.02
CA ALA A 21 -15.79 -3.10 -10.64
C ALA A 21 -14.71 -2.20 -10.07
N GLN A 22 -14.31 -1.16 -10.82
CA GLN A 22 -13.16 -0.36 -10.44
C GLN A 22 -13.57 0.36 -9.19
N GLN A 23 -13.05 -0.10 -8.05
CA GLN A 23 -13.47 0.34 -6.75
C GLN A 23 -13.40 1.87 -6.68
N PRO A 24 -14.41 2.54 -6.12
CA PRO A 24 -14.38 3.98 -6.00
C PRO A 24 -13.16 4.47 -5.23
N LEU A 25 -12.64 5.61 -5.66
CA LEU A 25 -11.44 6.19 -5.09
C LEU A 25 -11.74 6.82 -3.73
N THR A 26 -10.90 6.49 -2.74
CA THR A 26 -10.90 7.16 -1.44
C THR A 26 -9.93 8.33 -1.42
N ALA A 27 -10.04 9.22 -0.44
CA ALA A 27 -9.09 10.31 -0.25
C ALA A 27 -7.65 9.80 -0.06
N ARG A 28 -7.48 8.61 0.54
CA ARG A 28 -6.17 7.97 0.68
C ARG A 28 -5.62 7.53 -0.67
N ASP A 29 -6.44 6.95 -1.54
CA ASP A 29 -6.01 6.53 -2.87
C ASP A 29 -5.61 7.73 -3.73
N VAL A 30 -6.41 8.81 -3.69
CA VAL A 30 -6.10 10.09 -4.34
C VAL A 30 -4.77 10.64 -3.84
N GLY A 31 -4.57 10.68 -2.51
CA GLY A 31 -3.31 11.13 -1.92
C GLY A 31 -2.11 10.26 -2.31
N LEU A 32 -2.32 8.94 -2.44
CA LEU A 32 -1.30 8.00 -2.88
C LEU A 32 -0.93 8.22 -4.35
N MET A 33 -1.91 8.41 -5.23
CA MET A 33 -1.67 8.73 -6.65
C MET A 33 -0.84 10.01 -6.79
N LEU A 34 -1.19 11.07 -6.07
CA LEU A 34 -0.46 12.34 -6.11
C LEU A 34 1.00 12.16 -5.65
N ARG A 35 1.24 11.42 -4.55
CA ARG A 35 2.60 11.09 -4.08
C ARG A 35 3.36 10.18 -5.05
N ALA A 36 2.65 9.35 -5.81
CA ALA A 36 3.23 8.54 -6.88
C ALA A 36 3.54 9.36 -8.15
N GLY A 37 3.28 10.67 -8.15
CA GLY A 37 3.61 11.58 -9.26
C GLY A 37 2.49 11.76 -10.28
N TYR A 38 1.27 11.27 -10.02
CA TYR A 38 0.12 11.55 -10.89
C TYR A 38 -0.22 13.04 -10.83
N SER A 39 -0.46 13.63 -12.00
CA SER A 39 -0.94 15.01 -12.09
C SER A 39 -2.39 15.10 -11.59
N SER A 40 -2.79 16.27 -11.08
CA SER A 40 -4.17 16.48 -10.65
C SER A 40 -5.19 16.27 -11.78
N GLY A 41 -4.82 16.53 -13.04
CA GLY A 41 -5.67 16.24 -14.20
C GLY A 41 -5.88 14.73 -14.43
N ALA A 42 -4.81 13.94 -14.32
CA ALA A 42 -4.91 12.48 -14.42
C ALA A 42 -5.76 11.90 -13.28
N VAL A 43 -5.64 12.46 -12.07
CA VAL A 43 -6.49 12.08 -10.93
C VAL A 43 -7.97 12.40 -11.19
N LEU A 44 -8.28 13.57 -11.76
CA LEU A 44 -9.66 13.92 -12.14
C LEU A 44 -10.24 12.96 -13.20
N GLN A 45 -9.42 12.52 -14.16
CA GLN A 45 -9.82 11.54 -15.15
C GLN A 45 -10.18 10.19 -14.50
N GLU A 46 -9.37 9.72 -13.55
CA GLU A 46 -9.68 8.50 -12.79
C GLU A 46 -10.93 8.66 -11.92
N LEU A 47 -11.11 9.82 -11.28
CA LEU A 47 -12.32 10.14 -10.51
C LEU A 47 -13.58 10.16 -11.39
N SER A 48 -13.48 10.56 -12.65
CA SER A 48 -14.61 10.53 -13.59
C SER A 48 -15.08 9.11 -13.93
N ALA A 49 -14.16 8.14 -13.92
CA ALA A 49 -14.47 6.75 -14.22
C ALA A 49 -14.90 5.95 -12.99
N ARG A 50 -14.30 6.24 -11.83
CA ARG A 50 -14.42 5.42 -10.62
C ARG A 50 -15.26 6.05 -9.51
N HIS A 51 -15.52 7.35 -9.59
CA HIS A 51 -16.12 8.15 -8.53
C HIS A 51 -15.27 8.23 -7.26
N PHE A 52 -15.65 9.18 -6.41
CA PHE A 52 -15.07 9.47 -5.11
C PHE A 52 -15.99 8.93 -4.01
N ALA A 53 -15.51 7.96 -3.25
CA ALA A 53 -16.27 7.31 -2.18
C ALA A 53 -16.33 8.12 -0.88
N ASP A 54 -15.42 9.08 -0.72
CA ASP A 54 -15.27 9.86 0.49
C ASP A 54 -16.04 11.19 0.44
N THR A 55 -16.25 11.78 1.61
CA THR A 55 -16.49 13.22 1.73
C THR A 55 -15.17 13.93 1.99
N LEU A 56 -15.04 15.16 1.49
CA LEU A 56 -13.86 15.99 1.73
C LEU A 56 -14.06 16.84 3.00
N ASP A 57 -13.56 16.33 4.13
CA ASP A 57 -13.43 17.07 5.38
C ASP A 57 -12.12 17.87 5.43
N ALA A 58 -11.97 18.76 6.42
CA ALA A 58 -10.79 19.61 6.56
C ALA A 58 -9.47 18.83 6.75
N ALA A 59 -9.53 17.65 7.38
CA ALA A 59 -8.36 16.81 7.59
C ALA A 59 -7.89 16.17 6.28
N LYS A 60 -8.82 15.65 5.48
CA LYS A 60 -8.57 15.10 4.14
C LYS A 60 -8.13 16.18 3.16
N GLU A 61 -8.72 17.36 3.21
CA GLU A 61 -8.29 18.51 2.40
C GLU A 61 -6.82 18.86 2.69
N THR A 62 -6.44 18.93 3.97
CA THR A 62 -5.05 19.17 4.39
C THR A 62 -4.12 18.05 3.91
N MET A 63 -4.53 16.79 4.08
CA MET A 63 -3.76 15.62 3.63
C MET A 63 -3.52 15.62 2.11
N LEU A 64 -4.55 15.95 1.32
CA LEU A 64 -4.46 16.01 -0.14
C LEU A 64 -3.59 17.20 -0.59
N THR A 65 -3.72 18.35 0.06
CA THR A 65 -2.88 19.52 -0.18
C THR A 65 -1.40 19.18 0.09
N GLN A 66 -1.11 18.52 1.21
CA GLN A 66 0.25 18.04 1.52
C GLN A 66 0.75 16.99 0.52
N ALA A 67 -0.15 16.23 -0.11
CA ALA A 67 0.19 15.29 -1.16
C ALA A 67 0.43 15.97 -2.52
N GLY A 68 0.24 17.29 -2.65
CA GLY A 68 0.43 18.04 -3.89
C GLY A 68 -0.84 18.19 -4.74
N ALA A 69 -2.03 18.05 -4.14
CA ALA A 69 -3.28 18.31 -4.84
C ALA A 69 -3.38 19.78 -5.28
N SER A 70 -3.78 20.02 -6.52
CA SER A 70 -4.08 21.38 -6.99
C SER A 70 -5.38 21.90 -6.35
N LEU A 71 -5.49 23.23 -6.26
CA LEU A 71 -6.72 23.89 -5.81
C LEU A 71 -7.94 23.46 -6.64
N THR A 72 -7.78 23.28 -7.95
CA THR A 72 -8.84 22.80 -8.84
C THR A 72 -9.34 21.42 -8.43
N LEU A 73 -8.43 20.49 -8.14
CA LEU A 73 -8.80 19.14 -7.69
C LEU A 73 -9.55 19.18 -6.35
N ILE A 74 -9.06 19.97 -5.40
CA ILE A 74 -9.72 20.16 -4.10
C ILE A 74 -11.13 20.75 -4.28
N SER A 75 -11.28 21.80 -5.08
CA SER A 75 -12.58 22.42 -5.36
C SER A 75 -13.54 21.44 -6.04
N SER A 76 -13.07 20.64 -6.99
CA SER A 76 -13.88 19.61 -7.66
C SER A 76 -14.37 18.52 -6.71
N LEU A 77 -13.52 18.04 -5.80
CA LEU A 77 -13.89 17.07 -4.79
C LEU A 77 -14.90 17.65 -3.80
N LYS A 78 -14.68 18.91 -3.37
CA LYS A 78 -15.58 19.63 -2.46
C LYS A 78 -16.95 19.92 -3.08
N GLY A 79 -16.98 20.21 -4.37
CA GLY A 79 -18.20 20.41 -5.14
C GLY A 79 -19.03 19.14 -5.34
N GLY A 80 -18.49 17.97 -4.99
CA GLY A 80 -19.21 16.70 -5.09
C GLY A 80 -19.44 16.21 -6.52
N THR A 81 -18.83 16.84 -7.53
CA THR A 81 -18.99 16.48 -8.96
C THR A 81 -18.67 15.02 -9.24
N TYR A 82 -17.72 14.46 -8.49
CA TYR A 82 -17.26 13.09 -8.64
C TYR A 82 -17.78 12.17 -7.54
N ALA A 83 -18.68 12.61 -6.66
CA ALA A 83 -19.17 11.78 -5.57
C ALA A 83 -19.89 10.53 -6.10
N VAL A 84 -19.77 9.43 -5.36
CA VAL A 84 -20.59 8.23 -5.62
C VAL A 84 -22.08 8.61 -5.50
N PRO A 85 -22.93 8.18 -6.46
CA PRO A 85 -24.36 8.46 -6.40
C PRO A 85 -24.99 7.95 -5.09
N PRO A 86 -25.95 8.69 -4.50
CA PRO A 86 -26.50 8.38 -3.18
C PRO A 86 -27.15 6.99 -3.12
N GLU A 87 -27.72 6.51 -4.22
CA GLU A 87 -28.31 5.17 -4.34
C GLU A 87 -27.29 4.04 -4.21
N GLN A 88 -26.02 4.28 -4.56
CA GLN A 88 -24.92 3.30 -4.50
C GLN A 88 -23.99 3.52 -3.31
N ALA A 89 -24.11 4.66 -2.63
CA ALA A 89 -23.19 5.05 -1.56
C ALA A 89 -23.19 4.10 -0.35
N ALA A 90 -24.34 3.49 -0.02
CA ALA A 90 -24.43 2.53 1.09
C ALA A 90 -23.69 1.22 0.77
N GLU A 91 -23.91 0.69 -0.43
CA GLU A 91 -23.28 -0.54 -0.89
C GLU A 91 -21.76 -0.37 -1.01
N VAL A 92 -21.30 0.74 -1.59
CA VAL A 92 -19.87 1.05 -1.68
C VAL A 92 -19.22 1.15 -0.30
N LYS A 93 -19.88 1.78 0.68
CA LYS A 93 -19.36 1.85 2.06
C LYS A 93 -19.24 0.47 2.69
N GLU A 94 -20.24 -0.39 2.49
CA GLU A 94 -20.21 -1.75 3.00
C GLU A 94 -19.09 -2.59 2.36
N GLN A 95 -18.93 -2.49 1.04
CA GLN A 95 -17.85 -3.16 0.31
C GLN A 95 -16.46 -2.71 0.79
N ILE A 96 -16.25 -1.40 0.94
CA ILE A 96 -14.98 -0.85 1.45
C ILE A 96 -14.72 -1.35 2.89
N ALA A 97 -15.74 -1.38 3.75
CA ALA A 97 -15.61 -1.88 5.11
C ALA A 97 -15.32 -3.38 5.16
N ALA A 98 -15.97 -4.19 4.32
CA ALA A 98 -15.72 -5.63 4.22
C ALA A 98 -14.29 -5.92 3.76
N GLN A 99 -13.82 -5.21 2.72
CA GLN A 99 -12.45 -5.35 2.23
C GLN A 99 -11.41 -4.86 3.25
N ALA A 100 -11.71 -3.81 4.03
CA ALA A 100 -10.85 -3.37 5.11
C ALA A 100 -10.70 -4.42 6.22
N LYS A 101 -11.80 -5.12 6.55
CA LYS A 101 -11.76 -6.25 7.51
C LYS A 101 -10.93 -7.41 6.99
N GLN A 102 -11.12 -7.80 5.72
CA GLN A 102 -10.33 -8.88 5.10
C GLN A 102 -8.83 -8.55 5.11
N ARG A 103 -8.45 -7.34 4.67
CA ARG A 103 -7.06 -6.88 4.71
C ARG A 103 -6.46 -6.86 6.11
N ALA A 104 -7.25 -6.55 7.14
CA ALA A 104 -6.78 -6.57 8.52
C ALA A 104 -6.47 -8.02 8.98
N ILE A 105 -7.34 -8.98 8.64
CA ILE A 105 -7.13 -10.40 8.95
C ILE A 105 -5.87 -10.91 8.24
N GLU A 106 -5.73 -10.65 6.95
CA GLU A 106 -4.56 -11.03 6.16
C GLU A 106 -3.26 -10.41 6.72
N ALA A 107 -3.31 -9.15 7.16
CA ALA A 107 -2.17 -8.48 7.77
C ALA A 107 -1.80 -9.06 9.15
N GLU A 108 -2.76 -9.55 9.92
CA GLU A 108 -2.48 -10.26 11.17
C GLU A 108 -1.86 -11.64 10.92
N GLU A 109 -2.33 -12.36 9.90
CA GLU A 109 -1.77 -13.64 9.50
C GLU A 109 -0.33 -13.49 8.98
N SER A 110 -0.07 -12.50 8.13
CA SER A 110 1.28 -12.24 7.62
C SER A 110 2.24 -11.87 8.75
N ARG A 111 1.82 -11.05 9.73
CA ARG A 111 2.63 -10.72 10.91
C ARG A 111 3.00 -11.95 11.74
N LYS A 112 2.07 -12.89 11.93
CA LYS A 112 2.34 -14.15 12.63
C LYS A 112 3.39 -14.96 11.88
N PHE A 113 3.24 -15.09 10.56
CA PHE A 113 4.18 -15.81 9.72
C PHE A 113 5.58 -15.17 9.73
N ASP A 114 5.66 -13.85 9.54
CA ASP A 114 6.91 -13.09 9.57
C ASP A 114 7.63 -13.26 10.91
N THR A 115 6.89 -13.24 12.03
CA THR A 115 7.47 -13.44 13.37
C THR A 115 8.10 -14.82 13.51
N LEU A 116 7.43 -15.88 13.02
CA LEU A 116 7.97 -17.24 13.02
C LEU A 116 9.22 -17.34 12.15
N TYR A 117 9.17 -16.78 10.94
CA TYR A 117 10.31 -16.76 10.02
C TYR A 117 11.53 -16.04 10.62
N GLN A 118 11.32 -14.86 11.22
CA GLN A 118 12.40 -14.12 11.91
C GLN A 118 12.98 -14.90 13.08
N SER A 119 12.16 -15.63 13.84
CA SER A 119 12.65 -16.48 14.93
C SER A 119 13.53 -17.64 14.44
N GLN A 120 13.21 -18.22 13.29
CA GLN A 120 14.01 -19.28 12.68
C GLN A 120 15.35 -18.73 12.18
N LEU A 121 15.32 -17.61 11.46
CA LEU A 121 16.53 -16.90 11.03
C LEU A 121 17.43 -16.54 12.22
N ALA A 122 16.85 -16.08 13.33
CA ALA A 122 17.61 -15.76 14.54
C ALA A 122 18.29 -17.00 15.14
N ARG A 123 17.60 -18.15 15.16
CA ARG A 123 18.17 -19.43 15.63
C ARG A 123 19.29 -19.94 14.74
N GLU A 124 19.11 -19.88 13.42
CA GLU A 124 20.15 -20.26 12.45
C GLU A 124 21.37 -19.35 12.57
N ARG A 125 21.16 -18.03 12.71
CA ARG A 125 22.26 -17.09 12.98
C ARG A 125 22.97 -17.39 14.30
N ALA A 126 22.24 -17.80 15.33
CA ALA A 126 22.80 -18.16 16.62
C ALA A 126 23.58 -19.49 16.58
N SER A 127 23.17 -20.47 15.76
CA SER A 127 23.88 -21.74 15.62
C SER A 127 25.12 -21.64 14.73
N VAL A 128 25.12 -20.74 13.73
CA VAL A 128 26.28 -20.49 12.86
C VAL A 128 27.30 -19.56 13.52
N ARG A 129 26.87 -18.68 14.44
CA ARG A 129 27.80 -17.84 15.20
C ARG A 129 28.56 -18.73 16.19
N PRO A 130 29.88 -18.91 16.04
CA PRO A 130 30.64 -19.60 17.08
C PRO A 130 30.45 -18.82 18.40
N PRO A 131 30.34 -19.51 19.55
CA PRO A 131 30.37 -18.81 20.84
C PRO A 131 31.59 -17.91 20.81
N ALA A 132 31.43 -16.64 21.17
CA ALA A 132 32.54 -15.69 21.20
C ALA A 132 33.65 -16.32 22.03
N ALA A 133 34.63 -16.91 21.36
CA ALA A 133 35.81 -17.44 22.01
C ALA A 133 36.41 -16.21 22.68
N THR A 134 36.42 -16.24 23.99
CA THR A 134 37.11 -15.31 24.88
C THR A 134 38.62 -15.40 24.64
N SER A 135 39.06 -15.15 23.42
CA SER A 135 40.45 -14.86 23.10
C SER A 135 40.50 -13.39 22.78
N ASN A 136 40.72 -12.66 23.87
CA ASN A 136 40.91 -11.23 24.05
C ASN A 136 42.13 -10.67 23.28
N VAL A 137 42.55 -11.33 22.19
CA VAL A 137 43.82 -11.08 21.53
C VAL A 137 43.71 -9.80 20.71
N ILE A 138 42.70 -9.69 19.85
CA ILE A 138 42.48 -8.48 19.03
C ILE A 138 42.08 -7.27 19.89
N GLN A 139 41.31 -7.48 20.97
CA GLN A 139 40.95 -6.39 21.88
C GLN A 139 42.19 -5.68 22.44
N SER A 140 43.25 -6.41 22.81
CA SER A 140 44.47 -5.78 23.33
C SER A 140 45.21 -4.89 22.32
N PHE A 141 45.12 -5.20 21.02
CA PHE A 141 45.80 -4.44 19.97
C PHE A 141 45.01 -3.21 19.49
N VAL A 142 43.68 -3.22 19.61
CA VAL A 142 42.83 -2.15 19.05
C VAL A 142 42.13 -1.34 20.15
N LYS A 143 42.24 -1.70 21.44
CA LYS A 143 41.56 -0.98 22.54
C LYS A 143 41.78 0.53 22.52
N GLY A 144 43.01 0.97 22.23
CA GLY A 144 43.34 2.40 22.16
C GLY A 144 42.72 3.16 20.98
N ASP A 145 42.25 2.45 19.96
CA ASP A 145 41.72 3.02 18.71
C ASP A 145 40.23 2.67 18.49
N LEU A 146 39.62 1.91 19.40
CA LEU A 146 38.19 1.65 19.36
C LEU A 146 37.42 2.94 19.66
N MET A 147 36.56 3.30 18.73
CA MET A 147 35.57 4.35 18.90
C MET A 147 34.20 3.68 18.99
N SER A 148 33.43 4.02 20.02
CA SER A 148 32.03 3.62 20.18
C SER A 148 31.10 4.75 19.81
N TRP A 149 29.97 4.40 19.22
CA TRP A 149 28.89 5.34 18.97
C TRP A 149 28.01 5.43 20.21
N HIS A 150 28.04 6.57 20.91
CA HIS A 150 27.23 6.80 22.10
C HIS A 150 26.59 8.19 22.02
N ASN A 151 25.27 8.26 22.26
CA ASN A 151 24.47 9.50 22.25
C ASN A 151 24.72 10.40 21.03
N GLY A 152 24.79 9.81 19.83
CA GLY A 152 24.91 10.56 18.58
C GLY A 152 26.31 11.10 18.26
N GLY A 153 27.32 10.68 19.03
CA GLY A 153 28.73 11.01 18.77
C GLY A 153 29.63 9.78 18.80
N LEU A 154 30.77 9.89 18.12
CA LEU A 154 31.87 8.94 18.25
C LEU A 154 32.65 9.29 19.53
N VAL A 155 32.68 8.36 20.48
CA VAL A 155 33.39 8.47 21.76
C VAL A 155 34.41 7.35 21.85
N ARG A 156 35.62 7.65 22.32
CA ARG A 156 36.66 6.64 22.52
C ARG A 156 36.18 5.58 23.53
N PHE A 157 36.49 4.34 23.25
CA PHE A 157 36.16 3.21 24.10
C PHE A 157 37.24 3.05 25.18
N ASP A 158 36.98 3.49 26.43
CA ASP A 158 37.90 3.34 27.57
C ASP A 158 37.88 1.93 28.20
#